data_AF-A0A3D4EE01-F1
#
_entry.id   AF-A0A3D4EE01-F1
#
_cell.length_a   1.000
_cell.length_b   1.000
_cell.length_c   1.000
_cell.angle_alpha   90.00
_cell.angle_beta   90.00
_cell.angle_gamma   90.00
#
_symmetry.space_group_name_H-M   'P 1'
#
loop_
_entity.id
_entity.type
_entity.pdbx_description
1 polymer ?
#
loop_
_entity_poly.entity_id
_entity_poly.type
_entity_poly.pdbx_seq_one_letter_code
_entity_poly.pdbx_strand_id
1 'polypeptide(L)'
;MGNEKCKHAAWRWLRPLLWAFLGIWAVIVIVLQLVLNSAVLTRIVEKAADEYVDGSVSFSGIKASMFRSFPNLNVTIDNFSITYPHDRFAAFDSLETSGNHLLKVGRGTLADTLAHFDKLSVSVNYLAAATGRIRIRKASLEHPRIFAHQYDSTQCNWNMFGGGSVKDGGDTTASTLPPISIGKVNLDGRPFVVYTNPSDTIFGCIFLKSLTARGHFDAKRGKIENVSVTLDSLFAAGRLPADTVAFGLERLNIKERVGHFDVSMASRLFLGLKSSGRMSLPVEISGDIFPELDKKKISVERMTARIATIGLNVDGEADFSGRNIHIKA
;
A
#
# COMPACT_ATOMS: atom_id res chain seq x y z
N MET A 1 42.28 19.46 -42.71
CA MET A 1 42.61 20.37 -41.58
C MET A 1 41.44 21.32 -41.26
N GLY A 2 40.28 20.81 -40.83
CA GLY A 2 39.10 21.66 -40.58
C GLY A 2 38.30 21.34 -39.31
N ASN A 3 38.56 20.22 -38.63
CA ASN A 3 37.67 19.72 -37.56
C ASN A 3 38.17 19.99 -36.12
N GLU A 4 39.40 20.48 -35.93
CA GLU A 4 39.94 20.73 -34.58
C GLU A 4 39.67 22.15 -34.06
N LYS A 5 39.55 23.15 -34.95
CA LYS A 5 39.37 24.56 -34.53
C LYS A 5 37.96 24.86 -34.00
N CYS A 6 36.93 24.18 -34.48
CA CYS A 6 35.55 24.37 -34.00
C CYS A 6 35.29 23.76 -32.61
N LYS A 7 36.03 22.73 -32.19
CA LYS A 7 35.89 22.11 -30.86
C LYS A 7 36.37 23.05 -29.74
N HIS A 8 37.44 23.80 -29.94
CA HIS A 8 37.99 24.71 -28.94
C HIS A 8 37.14 25.96 -28.72
N ALA A 9 36.49 26.49 -29.76
CA ALA A 9 35.61 27.65 -29.66
C ALA A 9 34.32 27.31 -28.91
N ALA A 10 33.68 26.18 -29.23
CA ALA A 10 32.48 25.70 -28.53
C ALA A 10 32.75 25.42 -27.04
N TRP A 11 33.90 24.84 -26.70
CA TRP A 11 34.27 24.54 -25.32
C TRP A 11 34.48 25.80 -24.46
N ARG A 12 34.91 26.91 -25.07
CA ARG A 12 35.16 28.18 -24.36
C ARG A 12 33.87 28.86 -23.86
N TRP A 13 32.75 28.66 -24.56
CA TRP A 13 31.42 29.14 -24.16
C TRP A 13 30.61 28.12 -23.37
N LEU A 14 30.90 26.82 -23.53
CA LEU A 14 30.32 25.75 -22.70
C LEU A 14 30.76 25.82 -21.24
N ARG A 15 32.00 26.21 -20.95
CA ARG A 15 32.53 26.33 -19.58
C ARG A 15 31.70 27.27 -18.68
N PRO A 16 31.46 28.55 -19.04
CA PRO A 16 30.67 29.45 -18.20
C PRO A 16 29.20 29.00 -18.07
N LEU A 17 28.61 28.43 -19.14
CA LEU A 17 27.25 27.89 -19.11
C LEU A 17 27.14 26.69 -18.15
N LEU A 18 28.13 25.79 -18.17
CA LEU A 18 28.22 24.65 -17.24
C LEU A 18 28.41 25.11 -15.80
N TRP A 19 29.27 26.12 -15.55
CA TRP A 19 29.44 26.69 -14.21
C TRP A 19 28.19 27.39 -13.69
N ALA A 20 27.45 28.10 -14.55
CA ALA A 20 26.16 28.70 -14.19
C ALA A 20 25.11 27.62 -13.86
N PHE A 21 25.03 26.56 -14.67
CA PHE A 21 24.14 25.43 -14.41
C PHE A 21 24.50 24.72 -13.10
N LEU A 22 25.78 24.45 -12.86
CA LEU A 22 26.28 23.88 -11.60
C LEU A 22 25.99 24.79 -10.40
N GLY A 23 26.13 26.11 -10.56
CA GLY A 23 25.82 27.08 -9.52
C GLY A 23 24.33 27.10 -9.15
N ILE A 24 23.44 27.15 -10.15
CA ILE A 24 21.99 27.06 -9.94
C ILE A 24 21.62 25.72 -9.30
N TRP A 25 22.21 24.62 -9.78
CA TRP A 25 21.98 23.30 -9.22
C TRP A 25 22.44 23.21 -7.76
N ALA A 26 23.60 23.78 -7.43
CA ALA A 26 24.09 23.85 -6.05
C ALA A 26 23.15 24.65 -5.14
N VAL A 27 22.62 25.80 -5.61
CA VAL A 27 21.63 26.59 -4.87
C VAL A 27 20.35 25.78 -4.61
N ILE A 28 19.83 25.09 -5.62
CA ILE A 28 18.64 24.23 -5.46
C ILE A 28 18.90 23.14 -4.42
N VAL A 29 20.06 22.49 -4.46
CA VAL A 29 20.44 21.46 -3.47
C VAL A 29 20.54 22.05 -2.06
N ILE A 30 21.10 23.26 -1.91
CA ILE A 30 21.17 23.95 -0.62
C ILE A 30 19.77 24.30 -0.09
N VAL A 31 18.90 24.87 -0.92
CA VAL A 31 17.51 25.19 -0.53
C VAL A 31 16.77 23.91 -0.13
N LEU A 32 16.91 22.85 -0.91
CA LEU A 32 16.27 21.58 -0.62
C LEU A 32 16.81 20.99 0.69
N GLN A 33 18.10 21.13 0.99
CA GLN A 33 18.69 20.72 2.26
C GLN A 33 18.10 21.49 3.45
N LEU A 34 17.84 22.80 3.30
CA LEU A 34 17.20 23.62 4.33
C LEU A 34 15.75 23.19 4.57
N VAL A 35 14.99 22.92 3.50
CA VAL A 35 13.60 22.44 3.60
C VAL A 35 13.54 21.04 4.19
N LEU A 36 14.48 20.15 3.84
CA LEU A 36 14.56 18.80 4.38
C LEU A 36 15.10 18.72 5.81
N ASN A 37 15.44 19.86 6.42
CA ASN A 37 15.76 19.90 7.82
C ASN A 37 14.55 19.36 8.62
N SER A 38 14.82 18.42 9.53
CA SER A 38 13.81 17.73 10.33
C SER A 38 12.88 18.70 11.06
N ALA A 39 13.41 19.84 11.54
CA ALA A 39 12.61 20.86 12.21
C ALA A 39 11.61 21.56 11.27
N VAL A 40 12.02 21.86 10.03
CA VAL A 40 11.16 22.54 9.04
C VAL A 40 10.09 21.58 8.53
N LEU A 41 10.45 20.34 8.23
CA LEU A 41 9.50 19.31 7.80
C LEU A 41 8.45 19.01 8.87
N THR A 42 8.88 18.87 10.13
CA THR A 42 7.98 18.63 11.26
C THR A 42 6.96 19.76 11.37
N ARG A 43 7.40 21.02 11.32
CA ARG A 43 6.50 22.19 11.38
C ARG A 43 5.52 22.28 10.21
N ILE A 44 5.94 21.92 8.99
CA ILE A 44 5.06 21.90 7.81
C ILE A 44 3.99 20.83 7.98
N VAL A 45 4.36 19.65 8.45
CA VAL A 45 3.43 18.53 8.64
C VAL A 45 2.49 18.77 9.82
N GLU A 46 2.96 19.35 10.93
CA GLU A 46 2.11 19.80 12.03
C GLU A 46 1.04 20.77 11.53
N LYS A 47 1.46 21.82 10.80
CA LYS A 47 0.51 22.81 10.25
C LYS A 47 -0.51 22.18 9.30
N ALA A 48 -0.09 21.23 8.45
CA ALA A 48 -1.00 20.51 7.57
C ALA A 48 -1.93 19.56 8.36
N ALA A 49 -1.42 18.90 9.41
CA ALA A 49 -2.22 18.03 10.26
C ALA A 49 -3.30 18.83 10.99
N ASP A 50 -2.96 19.98 11.58
CA ASP A 50 -3.90 20.88 12.27
C ASP A 50 -4.97 21.44 11.31
N GLU A 51 -4.64 21.65 10.04
CA GLU A 51 -5.57 22.18 9.03
C GLU A 51 -6.57 21.13 8.52
N TYR A 52 -6.13 19.87 8.37
CA TYR A 52 -6.93 18.82 7.71
C TYR A 52 -7.48 17.75 8.66
N VAL A 53 -7.01 17.69 9.91
CA VAL A 53 -7.38 16.66 10.89
C VAL A 53 -7.98 17.29 12.15
N ASP A 54 -9.28 17.11 12.34
CA ASP A 54 -10.02 17.37 13.57
C ASP A 54 -9.78 16.23 14.60
N GLY A 55 -8.51 16.10 15.02
CA GLY A 55 -8.00 15.08 15.92
C GLY A 55 -6.58 15.39 16.41
N SER A 56 -6.07 14.61 17.36
CA SER A 56 -4.70 14.77 17.84
C SER A 56 -3.76 13.89 17.02
N VAL A 57 -2.94 14.54 16.19
CA VAL A 57 -1.87 13.89 15.41
C VAL A 57 -0.56 14.06 16.18
N SER A 58 0.11 12.93 16.43
CA SER A 58 1.41 12.90 17.12
C SER A 58 2.42 12.10 16.31
N PHE A 59 3.67 12.55 16.32
CA PHE A 59 4.79 11.84 15.72
C PHE A 59 6.10 12.27 16.39
N SER A 60 7.08 11.37 16.48
CA SER A 60 8.35 11.66 17.16
C SER A 60 9.29 12.54 16.32
N GLY A 61 9.10 12.57 15.00
CA GLY A 61 9.87 13.41 14.10
C GLY A 61 9.89 12.90 12.67
N ILE A 62 10.18 13.81 11.74
CA ILE A 62 10.29 13.52 10.32
C ILE A 62 11.72 13.72 9.88
N LYS A 63 12.31 12.69 9.26
CA LYS A 63 13.67 12.72 8.72
C LYS A 63 13.59 12.63 7.21
N ALA A 64 14.30 13.52 6.52
CA ALA A 64 14.48 13.39 5.10
C ALA A 64 15.96 13.44 4.72
N SER A 65 16.36 12.62 3.74
CA SER A 65 17.75 12.53 3.29
C SER A 65 17.82 12.32 1.78
N MET A 66 18.69 13.10 1.14
CA MET A 66 18.96 13.02 -0.31
C MET A 66 20.35 12.46 -0.64
N PHE A 67 21.38 12.89 0.10
CA PHE A 67 22.78 12.66 -0.27
C PHE A 67 23.20 11.18 -0.23
N ARG A 68 22.66 10.38 0.70
CA ARG A 68 23.00 8.96 0.80
C ARG A 68 22.47 8.11 -0.36
N SER A 69 21.55 8.64 -1.17
CA SER A 69 20.82 7.83 -2.15
C SER A 69 20.43 8.61 -3.41
N PHE A 70 21.22 9.60 -3.82
CA PHE A 70 20.95 10.38 -5.04
C PHE A 70 20.63 9.45 -6.23
N PRO A 71 19.56 9.73 -7.03
CA PRO A 71 18.62 10.86 -6.98
C PRO A 71 17.33 10.57 -6.18
N ASN A 72 17.38 9.75 -5.14
CA ASN A 72 16.22 9.38 -4.33
C ASN A 72 16.20 10.15 -3.01
N LEU A 73 15.05 10.76 -2.73
CA LEU A 73 14.66 11.37 -1.47
C LEU A 73 14.06 10.30 -0.58
N ASN A 74 14.73 9.98 0.53
CA ASN A 74 14.18 9.10 1.55
C ASN A 74 13.52 9.96 2.62
N VAL A 75 12.23 9.75 2.86
CA VAL A 75 11.45 10.34 3.95
C VAL A 75 11.14 9.24 4.95
N THR A 76 11.35 9.51 6.23
CA THR A 76 11.04 8.62 7.33
C THR A 76 10.23 9.36 8.39
N ILE A 77 9.14 8.77 8.83
CA ILE A 77 8.29 9.26 9.93
C ILE A 77 8.33 8.18 11.02
N ASP A 78 8.69 8.57 12.24
CA ASP A 78 8.82 7.66 13.38
C ASP A 78 7.67 7.92 14.40
N ASN A 79 7.09 6.84 14.94
CA ASN A 79 6.05 6.81 15.97
C ASN A 79 4.83 7.70 15.69
N PHE A 80 4.17 7.49 14.55
CA PHE A 80 2.99 8.26 14.17
C PHE A 80 1.73 7.68 14.80
N SER A 81 0.89 8.54 15.38
CA SER A 81 -0.42 8.17 15.90
C SER A 81 -1.45 9.28 15.66
N ILE A 82 -2.64 8.89 15.22
CA ILE A 82 -3.82 9.74 15.15
C ILE A 82 -4.81 9.25 16.20
N THR A 83 -5.16 10.14 17.11
CA THR A 83 -6.08 9.86 18.22
C THR A 83 -7.20 10.89 18.29
N TYR A 84 -8.28 10.56 18.98
CA TYR A 84 -9.41 11.43 19.21
C TYR A 84 -9.91 11.26 20.65
N PRO A 85 -10.53 12.30 21.26
CA PRO A 85 -11.12 12.19 22.58
C PRO A 85 -12.13 11.04 22.66
N HIS A 86 -12.02 10.21 23.71
CA HIS A 86 -12.85 9.01 23.88
C HIS A 86 -14.34 9.35 24.08
N ASP A 87 -14.62 10.48 24.74
CA ASP A 87 -15.97 11.00 24.99
C ASP A 87 -16.80 11.22 23.72
N ARG A 88 -16.15 11.48 22.56
CA ARG A 88 -16.81 11.70 21.26
C ARG A 88 -17.73 10.54 20.86
N PHE A 89 -17.39 9.31 21.24
CA PHE A 89 -18.16 8.11 20.89
C PHE A 89 -18.49 7.22 22.09
N ALA A 90 -18.34 7.72 23.33
CA ALA A 90 -18.64 6.97 24.55
C ALA A 90 -20.10 6.46 24.62
N ALA A 91 -21.03 7.11 23.92
CA ALA A 91 -22.42 6.65 23.80
C ALA A 91 -22.55 5.25 23.16
N PHE A 92 -21.55 4.83 22.38
CA PHE A 92 -21.52 3.54 21.69
C PHE A 92 -20.81 2.44 22.50
N ASP A 93 -20.36 2.73 23.71
CA ASP A 93 -19.64 1.77 24.54
C ASP A 93 -20.54 0.68 25.14
N SER A 94 -21.79 1.04 25.42
CA SER A 94 -22.79 0.14 25.99
C SER A 94 -23.51 -0.72 24.95
N LEU A 95 -23.14 -0.68 23.67
CA LEU A 95 -23.73 -1.52 22.64
C LEU A 95 -23.38 -3.00 22.87
N GLU A 96 -24.33 -3.75 23.40
CA GLU A 96 -24.23 -5.21 23.54
C GLU A 96 -24.54 -5.90 22.20
N THR A 97 -23.63 -5.76 21.23
CA THR A 97 -23.73 -6.46 19.93
C THR A 97 -22.75 -7.63 19.88
N SER A 98 -23.18 -8.74 19.26
CA SER A 98 -22.31 -9.88 18.97
C SER A 98 -21.17 -9.45 18.03
N GLY A 99 -19.95 -9.33 18.57
CA GLY A 99 -18.79 -8.77 17.83
C GLY A 99 -18.15 -7.55 18.51
N ASN A 100 -18.72 -7.06 19.61
CA ASN A 100 -18.26 -5.89 20.36
C ASN A 100 -16.77 -5.95 20.78
N HIS A 101 -16.16 -7.13 20.89
CA HIS A 101 -14.73 -7.23 21.17
C HIS A 101 -13.85 -6.49 20.15
N LEU A 102 -14.24 -6.44 18.86
CA LEU A 102 -13.53 -5.67 17.83
C LEU A 102 -13.82 -4.17 17.91
N LEU A 103 -15.01 -3.78 18.35
CA LEU A 103 -15.38 -2.36 18.56
C LEU A 103 -14.62 -1.73 19.72
N LYS A 104 -14.14 -2.55 20.67
CA LYS A 104 -13.30 -2.13 21.81
C LYS A 104 -11.82 -1.95 21.47
N VAL A 105 -11.38 -2.43 20.31
CA VAL A 105 -9.97 -2.36 19.93
C VAL A 105 -9.61 -0.92 19.57
N GLY A 106 -8.43 -0.47 20.01
CA GLY A 106 -7.98 0.90 19.76
C GLY A 106 -8.53 1.91 20.75
N ARG A 107 -9.40 1.49 21.69
CA ARG A 107 -9.89 2.37 22.76
C ARG A 107 -8.83 2.61 23.84
N GLY A 108 -8.82 3.82 24.37
CA GLY A 108 -7.98 4.21 25.50
C GLY A 108 -8.80 4.82 26.63
N THR A 109 -8.15 5.11 27.76
CA THR A 109 -8.84 5.70 28.93
C THR A 109 -9.15 7.19 28.75
N LEU A 110 -8.37 7.89 27.91
CA LEU A 110 -8.50 9.32 27.65
C LEU A 110 -8.76 9.63 26.18
N ALA A 111 -8.11 8.88 25.29
CA ALA A 111 -8.21 9.05 23.85
C ALA A 111 -8.22 7.69 23.16
N ASP A 112 -9.01 7.59 22.11
CA ASP A 112 -9.08 6.43 21.24
C ASP A 112 -8.18 6.63 20.02
N THR A 113 -7.63 5.54 19.50
CA THR A 113 -6.70 5.55 18.38
C THR A 113 -7.44 5.25 17.09
N LEU A 114 -7.26 6.07 16.06
CA LEU A 114 -7.71 5.77 14.70
C LEU A 114 -6.63 4.97 13.96
N ALA A 115 -5.40 5.45 13.99
CA ALA A 115 -4.28 4.83 13.29
C ALA A 115 -2.97 5.06 14.03
N HIS A 116 -2.11 4.05 14.07
CA HIS A 116 -0.76 4.11 14.64
C HIS A 116 0.22 3.33 13.77
N PHE A 117 1.45 3.80 13.64
CA PHE A 117 2.55 3.01 13.11
C PHE A 117 3.89 3.43 13.73
N ASP A 118 4.79 2.46 13.91
CA ASP A 118 6.10 2.71 14.52
C ASP A 118 7.02 3.43 13.54
N LYS A 119 6.97 3.06 12.25
CA LYS A 119 7.83 3.65 11.24
C LYS A 119 7.25 3.58 9.84
N LEU A 120 7.23 4.72 9.16
CA LEU A 120 7.02 4.82 7.72
C LEU A 120 8.33 5.25 7.06
N SER A 121 8.77 4.55 6.02
CA SER A 121 9.91 4.95 5.20
C SER A 121 9.56 4.87 3.72
N VAL A 122 9.62 6.01 3.03
CA VAL A 122 9.31 6.14 1.61
C VAL A 122 10.52 6.72 0.88
N SER A 123 10.91 6.11 -0.24
CA SER A 123 12.01 6.55 -1.10
C SER A 123 11.44 6.98 -2.45
N VAL A 124 11.41 8.29 -2.71
CA VAL A 124 10.85 8.88 -3.93
C VAL A 124 11.97 9.45 -4.79
N ASN A 125 11.96 9.19 -6.10
CA ASN A 125 12.88 9.82 -7.03
C ASN A 125 12.38 11.24 -7.34
N TYR A 126 13.04 12.25 -6.77
CA TYR A 126 12.60 13.64 -6.91
C TYR A 126 12.91 14.23 -8.29
N LEU A 127 13.93 13.74 -9.00
CA LEU A 127 14.18 14.14 -10.39
C LEU A 127 13.07 13.64 -11.31
N ALA A 128 12.62 12.39 -11.11
CA ALA A 128 11.47 11.86 -11.81
C ALA A 128 10.22 12.69 -11.51
N ALA A 129 10.01 13.05 -10.23
CA ALA A 129 8.88 13.89 -9.82
C ALA A 129 8.90 15.26 -10.49
N ALA A 130 10.08 15.91 -10.59
CA ALA A 130 10.25 17.16 -11.32
C ALA A 130 9.93 17.06 -12.81
N THR A 131 10.05 15.86 -13.40
CA THR A 131 9.63 15.58 -14.79
C THR A 131 8.19 15.07 -14.92
N GLY A 132 7.38 15.19 -13.86
CA GLY A 132 5.98 14.77 -13.83
C GLY A 132 5.76 13.26 -13.65
N ARG A 133 6.75 12.52 -13.12
CA ARG A 133 6.65 11.07 -12.87
C ARG A 133 6.89 10.74 -11.41
N ILE A 134 5.94 10.08 -10.75
CA ILE A 134 6.11 9.69 -9.36
C ILE A 134 6.73 8.29 -9.33
N ARG A 135 8.02 8.19 -8.99
CA ARG A 135 8.72 6.91 -8.85
C ARG A 135 9.06 6.65 -7.38
N ILE A 136 8.31 5.74 -6.77
CA ILE A 136 8.53 5.26 -5.41
C ILE A 136 9.42 4.01 -5.49
N ARG A 137 10.70 4.15 -5.14
CA ARG A 137 11.67 3.05 -5.19
C ARG A 137 11.39 2.00 -4.12
N LYS A 138 11.09 2.46 -2.90
CA LYS A 138 10.79 1.63 -1.75
C LYS A 138 9.78 2.34 -0.86
N ALA A 139 8.73 1.66 -0.45
CA ALA A 139 7.86 2.05 0.65
C ALA A 139 7.89 0.93 1.69
N SER A 140 8.03 1.28 2.96
CA SER A 140 7.91 0.33 4.06
C SER A 140 7.14 0.93 5.21
N LEU A 141 6.21 0.17 5.76
CA LEU A 141 5.41 0.55 6.91
C LEU A 141 5.53 -0.54 7.98
N GLU A 142 5.92 -0.13 9.18
CA GLU A 142 6.20 -1.02 10.31
C GLU A 142 5.14 -0.88 11.39
N HIS A 143 4.64 -2.02 11.87
CA HIS A 143 3.62 -2.14 12.90
C HIS A 143 2.36 -1.28 12.67
N PRO A 144 1.78 -1.20 11.45
CA PRO A 144 0.58 -0.41 11.28
C PRO A 144 -0.59 -1.02 12.04
N ARG A 145 -1.33 -0.15 12.73
CA ARG A 145 -2.55 -0.41 13.49
C ARG A 145 -3.59 0.57 12.96
N ILE A 146 -4.70 0.08 12.41
CA ILE A 146 -5.78 0.94 11.91
C ILE A 146 -7.10 0.42 12.47
N PHE A 147 -7.86 1.29 13.10
CA PHE A 147 -9.12 0.97 13.75
C PHE A 147 -10.22 1.84 13.15
N ALA A 148 -10.87 1.34 12.11
CA ALA A 148 -11.92 2.03 11.39
C ALA A 148 -13.29 1.65 12.01
N HIS A 149 -13.88 2.55 12.78
CA HIS A 149 -15.16 2.34 13.42
C HIS A 149 -16.21 3.27 12.82
N GLN A 150 -17.15 2.68 12.09
CA GLN A 150 -18.41 3.31 11.73
C GLN A 150 -19.40 2.98 12.83
N TYR A 151 -19.91 3.98 13.55
CA TYR A 151 -20.84 3.78 14.65
C TYR A 151 -22.29 3.78 14.15
N ASP A 152 -22.61 4.65 13.20
CA ASP A 152 -23.90 4.68 12.50
C ASP A 152 -23.76 5.17 11.04
N SER A 153 -24.87 5.54 10.38
CA SER A 153 -24.87 6.02 8.99
C SER A 153 -24.17 7.37 8.78
N THR A 154 -23.93 8.11 9.86
CA THR A 154 -23.40 9.48 9.86
C THR A 154 -22.14 9.65 10.71
N GLN A 155 -21.95 8.81 11.73
CA GLN A 155 -20.88 8.91 12.71
C GLN A 155 -19.83 7.83 12.46
N CYS A 156 -18.68 8.24 11.97
CA CYS A 156 -17.50 7.41 11.82
C CYS A 156 -16.31 8.08 12.51
N ASN A 157 -15.40 7.30 13.09
CA ASN A 157 -14.23 7.89 13.72
C ASN A 157 -13.28 8.58 12.73
N TRP A 158 -13.28 8.19 11.46
CA TRP A 158 -12.52 8.87 10.40
C TRP A 158 -13.17 10.18 9.91
N ASN A 159 -14.34 10.57 10.43
CA ASN A 159 -14.92 11.89 10.14
C ASN A 159 -14.12 13.05 10.76
N MET A 160 -12.98 12.76 11.39
CA MET A 160 -11.97 13.75 11.77
C MET A 160 -11.24 14.36 10.56
N PHE A 161 -11.23 13.71 9.39
CA PHE A 161 -10.64 14.31 8.21
C PHE A 161 -11.61 15.36 7.66
N GLY A 162 -11.36 16.62 8.00
CA GLY A 162 -12.19 17.74 7.56
C GLY A 162 -12.07 17.92 6.05
N GLY A 163 -13.20 18.15 5.39
CA GLY A 163 -13.23 18.68 4.02
C GLY A 163 -12.75 20.13 4.03
N GLY A 164 -11.45 20.35 4.24
CA GLY A 164 -10.83 21.67 4.21
C GLY A 164 -11.16 22.34 2.88
N SER A 165 -12.13 23.25 2.90
CA SER A 165 -12.63 24.01 1.75
C SER A 165 -12.59 23.22 0.44
N VAL A 166 -13.50 22.27 0.26
CA VAL A 166 -13.93 22.00 -1.12
C VAL A 166 -14.53 23.31 -1.61
N LYS A 167 -13.74 24.07 -2.37
CA LYS A 167 -14.32 25.01 -3.32
C LYS A 167 -15.14 24.15 -4.27
N ASP A 168 -16.42 24.00 -3.94
CA ASP A 168 -17.43 23.54 -4.88
C ASP A 168 -17.40 24.52 -6.05
N GLY A 169 -16.70 24.13 -7.11
CA GLY A 169 -16.39 25.02 -8.21
C GLY A 169 -15.22 24.52 -9.05
N GLY A 170 -15.36 23.33 -9.62
CA GLY A 170 -14.37 22.80 -10.55
C GLY A 170 -14.66 21.35 -10.87
N ASP A 171 -15.43 21.16 -11.93
CA ASP A 171 -15.58 19.91 -12.67
C ASP A 171 -14.29 19.08 -12.60
N THR A 172 -14.38 17.85 -12.08
CA THR A 172 -13.20 16.97 -11.99
C THR A 172 -12.92 16.45 -13.39
N THR A 173 -12.37 17.31 -14.25
CA THR A 173 -11.58 16.83 -15.37
C THR A 173 -10.53 15.94 -14.73
N ALA A 174 -10.61 14.64 -15.03
CA ALA A 174 -9.69 13.65 -14.51
C ALA A 174 -8.27 14.11 -14.85
N SER A 175 -7.63 14.82 -13.92
CA SER A 175 -6.21 15.13 -14.00
C SER A 175 -5.57 13.76 -14.08
N THR A 176 -5.06 13.43 -15.27
CA THR A 176 -4.49 12.12 -15.55
C THR A 176 -3.45 11.88 -14.48
N LEU A 177 -3.75 10.94 -13.57
CA LEU A 177 -2.86 10.61 -12.47
C LEU A 177 -1.46 10.45 -13.06
N PRO A 178 -0.46 11.19 -12.55
CA PRO A 178 0.88 11.11 -13.11
C PRO A 178 1.32 9.64 -13.08
N PRO A 179 2.12 9.16 -14.04
CA PRO A 179 2.54 7.78 -14.07
C PRO A 179 3.27 7.44 -12.76
N ILE A 180 2.63 6.62 -11.92
CA ILE A 180 3.15 6.14 -10.65
C ILE A 180 3.82 4.80 -10.90
N SER A 181 5.08 4.68 -10.47
CA SER A 181 5.82 3.41 -10.47
C SER A 181 6.30 3.11 -9.05
N ILE A 182 5.92 1.94 -8.54
CA ILE A 182 6.30 1.47 -7.21
C ILE A 182 7.23 0.28 -7.39
N GLY A 183 8.42 0.33 -6.79
CA GLY A 183 9.46 -0.69 -6.94
C GLY A 183 9.38 -1.82 -5.90
N LYS A 184 9.22 -1.45 -4.63
CA LYS A 184 9.16 -2.37 -3.49
C LYS A 184 8.25 -1.81 -2.41
N VAL A 185 7.33 -2.63 -1.91
CA VAL A 185 6.44 -2.35 -0.79
C VAL A 185 6.68 -3.39 0.29
N ASN A 186 6.87 -2.95 1.52
CA ASN A 186 7.01 -3.80 2.69
C ASN A 186 5.99 -3.39 3.75
N LEU A 187 5.24 -4.36 4.28
CA LEU A 187 4.44 -4.19 5.49
C LEU A 187 4.97 -5.20 6.51
N ASP A 188 5.58 -4.71 7.58
CA ASP A 188 6.26 -5.52 8.59
C ASP A 188 5.73 -5.17 9.99
N GLY A 189 6.19 -5.86 11.04
CA GLY A 189 5.78 -5.56 12.42
C GLY A 189 4.37 -6.03 12.78
N ARG A 190 3.85 -7.05 12.09
CA ARG A 190 2.50 -7.61 12.27
C ARG A 190 1.37 -6.61 12.03
N PRO A 191 1.15 -6.10 10.80
CA PRO A 191 0.03 -5.20 10.49
C PRO A 191 -1.32 -5.70 11.01
N PHE A 192 -2.13 -4.78 11.55
CA PHE A 192 -3.45 -5.10 12.06
C PHE A 192 -4.44 -3.99 11.74
N VAL A 193 -5.51 -4.35 11.04
CA VAL A 193 -6.58 -3.45 10.62
C VAL A 193 -7.89 -4.01 11.13
N VAL A 194 -8.72 -3.16 11.73
CA VAL A 194 -10.06 -3.50 12.19
C VAL A 194 -11.04 -2.58 11.51
N TYR A 195 -12.15 -3.15 11.04
CA TYR A 195 -13.31 -2.41 10.59
C TYR A 195 -14.54 -2.87 11.37
N THR A 196 -15.34 -1.94 11.86
CA THR A 196 -16.62 -2.30 12.50
C THR A 196 -17.73 -1.36 12.06
N ASN A 197 -18.90 -1.92 11.85
CA ASN A 197 -20.17 -1.23 11.71
C ASN A 197 -21.21 -2.01 12.53
N PRO A 198 -21.52 -1.57 13.77
CA PRO A 198 -22.44 -2.28 14.65
C PRO A 198 -23.89 -2.18 14.15
N SER A 199 -24.28 -1.09 13.48
CA SER A 199 -25.61 -0.91 12.89
C SER A 199 -25.96 -2.00 11.86
N ASP A 200 -24.99 -2.34 11.01
CA ASP A 200 -25.14 -3.43 10.04
C ASP A 200 -24.59 -4.76 10.55
N THR A 201 -24.16 -4.84 11.82
CA THR A 201 -23.52 -6.01 12.45
C THR A 201 -22.31 -6.55 11.67
N ILE A 202 -21.60 -5.67 10.96
CA ILE A 202 -20.41 -6.00 10.19
C ILE A 202 -19.18 -5.79 11.06
N PHE A 203 -18.42 -6.86 11.29
CA PHE A 203 -17.18 -6.78 12.05
C PHE A 203 -16.08 -7.49 11.27
N GLY A 204 -15.05 -6.74 10.89
CA GLY A 204 -13.94 -7.19 10.09
C GLY A 204 -12.61 -6.98 10.80
N CYS A 205 -11.69 -7.92 10.69
CA CYS A 205 -10.30 -7.66 11.00
C CYS A 205 -9.38 -8.32 9.98
N ILE A 206 -8.24 -7.68 9.76
CA ILE A 206 -7.15 -8.18 8.94
C ILE A 206 -5.91 -8.15 9.81
N PHE A 207 -5.36 -9.33 10.08
CA PHE A 207 -4.09 -9.52 10.73
C PHE A 207 -3.09 -10.06 9.72
N LEU A 208 -1.93 -9.42 9.60
CA LEU A 208 -0.87 -9.85 8.70
C LEU A 208 0.41 -9.96 9.50
N LYS A 209 1.26 -10.96 9.24
CA LYS A 209 2.59 -11.05 9.86
C LYS A 209 3.60 -10.15 9.16
N SER A 210 3.71 -10.32 7.86
CA SER A 210 4.59 -9.57 6.96
C SER A 210 4.10 -9.70 5.51
N LEU A 211 4.32 -8.67 4.71
CA LEU A 211 4.14 -8.65 3.26
C LEU A 211 5.34 -7.95 2.63
N THR A 212 5.95 -8.60 1.65
CA THR A 212 6.92 -7.97 0.76
C THR A 212 6.46 -8.14 -0.67
N ALA A 213 6.15 -7.03 -1.33
CA ALA A 213 5.88 -6.98 -2.76
C ALA A 213 7.00 -6.22 -3.46
N ARG A 214 7.51 -6.77 -4.55
CA ARG A 214 8.48 -6.15 -5.46
C ARG A 214 7.94 -6.27 -6.85
N GLY A 215 8.23 -5.29 -7.67
CA GLY A 215 7.83 -5.26 -9.06
C GLY A 215 8.11 -3.88 -9.62
N HIS A 216 8.26 -3.79 -10.93
CA HIS A 216 8.34 -2.52 -11.63
C HIS A 216 7.12 -2.40 -12.53
N PHE A 217 6.16 -1.57 -12.14
CA PHE A 217 5.04 -1.21 -13.00
C PHE A 217 5.40 0.04 -13.81
N ASP A 218 5.47 -0.09 -15.13
CA ASP A 218 5.55 1.04 -16.05
C ASP A 218 4.18 1.29 -16.68
N ALA A 219 3.45 2.25 -16.11
CA ALA A 219 2.11 2.65 -16.55
C ALA A 219 2.05 3.06 -18.03
N LYS A 220 3.16 3.55 -18.64
CA LYS A 220 3.17 3.93 -20.06
C LYS A 220 3.25 2.74 -20.99
N ARG A 221 3.91 1.67 -20.57
CA ARG A 221 4.09 0.44 -21.35
C ARG A 221 3.06 -0.64 -20.98
N GLY A 222 2.29 -0.43 -19.92
CA GLY A 222 1.39 -1.45 -19.36
C GLY A 222 2.15 -2.71 -18.93
N LYS A 223 3.45 -2.59 -18.63
CA LYS A 223 4.33 -3.73 -18.39
C LYS A 223 4.69 -3.81 -16.91
N ILE A 224 4.66 -5.03 -16.39
CA ILE A 224 5.14 -5.35 -15.04
C ILE A 224 6.36 -6.25 -15.19
N GLU A 225 7.45 -5.92 -14.50
CA GLU A 225 8.69 -6.70 -14.52
C GLU A 225 9.25 -6.92 -13.12
N ASN A 226 9.98 -8.03 -12.92
CA ASN A 226 10.63 -8.40 -11.66
C ASN A 226 9.65 -8.51 -10.48
N VAL A 227 8.48 -9.09 -10.74
CA VAL A 227 7.43 -9.26 -9.74
C VAL A 227 7.82 -10.36 -8.76
N SER A 228 7.80 -10.02 -7.49
CA SER A 228 7.93 -10.99 -6.39
C SER A 228 7.04 -10.55 -5.25
N VAL A 229 6.09 -11.40 -4.87
CA VAL A 229 5.18 -11.17 -3.75
C VAL A 229 5.38 -12.30 -2.76
N THR A 230 5.70 -11.96 -1.52
CA THR A 230 5.82 -12.91 -0.42
C THR A 230 4.98 -12.41 0.75
N LEU A 231 4.13 -13.27 1.27
CA LEU A 231 3.23 -13.02 2.38
C LEU A 231 3.31 -14.24 3.32
N ASP A 232 3.67 -14.01 4.59
CA ASP A 232 3.97 -15.09 5.54
C ASP A 232 2.78 -15.53 6.39
N SER A 233 1.78 -14.68 6.58
CA SER A 233 0.50 -15.06 7.19
C SER A 233 -0.45 -13.87 7.09
N LEU A 234 -1.65 -14.08 6.56
CA LEU A 234 -2.75 -13.13 6.56
C LEU A 234 -3.98 -13.84 7.11
N PHE A 235 -4.62 -13.26 8.10
CA PHE A 235 -5.90 -13.73 8.61
C PHE A 235 -6.89 -12.60 8.46
N ALA A 236 -7.89 -12.81 7.60
CA ALA A 236 -9.01 -11.90 7.42
C ALA A 236 -10.25 -12.58 7.99
N ALA A 237 -10.92 -11.97 8.95
CA ALA A 237 -12.18 -12.46 9.48
C ALA A 237 -13.24 -11.40 9.34
N GLY A 238 -14.42 -11.80 8.87
CA GLY A 238 -15.60 -10.97 8.70
C GLY A 238 -16.82 -11.65 9.30
N ARG A 239 -17.53 -10.95 10.17
CA ARG A 239 -18.88 -11.30 10.59
C ARG A 239 -19.85 -10.41 9.82
N LEU A 240 -20.83 -11.04 9.19
CA LEU A 240 -22.01 -10.42 8.60
C LEU A 240 -23.23 -10.77 9.48
N PRO A 241 -24.39 -10.10 9.31
CA PRO A 241 -25.59 -10.38 10.12
C PRO A 241 -25.97 -11.87 10.22
N ALA A 242 -25.82 -12.61 9.12
CA ALA A 242 -26.21 -14.01 9.02
C ALA A 242 -25.05 -15.00 9.23
N ASP A 243 -23.85 -14.67 8.76
CA ASP A 243 -22.75 -15.63 8.60
C ASP A 243 -21.40 -15.07 9.10
N THR A 244 -20.50 -15.97 9.49
CA THR A 244 -19.10 -15.62 9.80
C THR A 244 -18.18 -16.32 8.84
N VAL A 245 -17.41 -15.53 8.09
CA VAL A 245 -16.42 -16.01 7.13
C VAL A 245 -15.05 -15.56 7.61
N ALA A 246 -14.15 -16.51 7.79
CA ALA A 246 -12.75 -16.19 8.03
C ALA A 246 -11.87 -16.92 7.01
N PHE A 247 -10.84 -16.23 6.57
CA PHE A 247 -9.88 -16.70 5.59
C PHE A 247 -8.48 -16.52 6.19
N GLY A 248 -7.81 -17.63 6.43
CA GLY A 248 -6.40 -17.66 6.80
C GLY A 248 -5.56 -18.00 5.58
N LEU A 249 -4.68 -17.13 5.16
CA LEU A 249 -3.59 -17.43 4.24
C LEU A 249 -2.35 -17.67 5.09
N GLU A 250 -1.84 -18.90 5.08
CA GLU A 250 -0.65 -19.28 5.84
C GLU A 250 0.62 -18.87 5.10
N ARG A 251 0.62 -18.92 3.77
CA ARG A 251 1.74 -18.47 2.96
C ARG A 251 1.26 -18.16 1.56
N LEU A 252 1.77 -17.09 0.98
CA LEU A 252 1.68 -16.85 -0.46
C LEU A 252 3.07 -16.41 -0.96
N ASN A 253 3.54 -17.09 -1.99
CA ASN A 253 4.76 -16.76 -2.69
C ASN A 253 4.49 -16.78 -4.18
N ILE A 254 4.67 -15.62 -4.82
CA ILE A 254 4.61 -15.45 -6.27
C ILE A 254 5.97 -14.91 -6.68
N LYS A 255 6.66 -15.59 -7.59
CA LYS A 255 7.96 -15.15 -8.07
C LYS A 255 8.04 -15.27 -9.58
N GLU A 256 8.26 -14.14 -10.24
CA GLU A 256 8.57 -14.10 -11.66
C GLU A 256 9.93 -14.77 -11.91
N ARG A 257 9.95 -15.68 -12.88
CA ARG A 257 11.10 -16.28 -13.52
C ARG A 257 11.09 -15.92 -15.00
N VAL A 258 12.12 -16.33 -15.73
CA VAL A 258 12.20 -16.09 -17.18
C VAL A 258 11.02 -16.80 -17.87
N GLY A 259 10.04 -16.02 -18.30
CA GLY A 259 8.87 -16.47 -19.08
C GLY A 259 7.72 -17.07 -18.27
N HIS A 260 7.80 -17.17 -16.94
CA HIS A 260 6.74 -17.75 -16.10
C HIS A 260 6.77 -17.22 -14.67
N PHE A 261 5.75 -17.56 -13.90
CA PHE A 261 5.59 -17.24 -12.49
C PHE A 261 5.47 -18.51 -11.69
N ASP A 262 6.37 -18.71 -10.74
CA ASP A 262 6.18 -19.73 -9.71
C ASP A 262 5.12 -19.20 -8.74
N VAL A 263 4.07 -19.98 -8.50
CA VAL A 263 3.06 -19.68 -7.50
C VAL A 263 3.00 -20.80 -6.47
N SER A 264 3.04 -20.43 -5.20
CA SER A 264 2.80 -21.32 -4.08
C SER A 264 1.96 -20.61 -3.03
N MET A 265 0.86 -21.24 -2.65
CA MET A 265 -0.13 -20.74 -1.72
C MET A 265 -0.53 -21.85 -0.76
N ALA A 266 -0.48 -21.58 0.54
CA ALA A 266 -1.07 -22.41 1.57
C ALA A 266 -2.08 -21.55 2.33
N SER A 267 -3.32 -22.01 2.40
CA SER A 267 -4.42 -21.27 3.01
C SER A 267 -5.38 -22.22 3.72
N ARG A 268 -6.24 -21.65 4.55
CA ARG A 268 -7.20 -22.33 5.38
C ARG A 268 -8.45 -21.46 5.46
N LEU A 269 -9.51 -21.93 4.83
CA LEU A 269 -10.81 -21.29 4.85
C LEU A 269 -11.57 -21.76 6.09
N PHE A 270 -12.11 -20.82 6.85
CA PHE A 270 -12.93 -21.08 8.03
C PHE A 270 -14.35 -20.57 7.76
N LEU A 271 -15.30 -21.50 7.70
CA LEU A 271 -16.71 -21.19 7.47
C LEU A 271 -17.50 -21.48 8.74
N GLY A 272 -18.17 -20.47 9.29
CA GLY A 272 -19.13 -20.64 10.36
C GLY A 272 -20.54 -20.45 9.80
N LEU A 273 -21.21 -21.55 9.47
CA LEU A 273 -22.57 -21.55 8.94
C LEU A 273 -23.56 -21.91 10.05
N LYS A 274 -24.71 -21.23 10.09
CA LYS A 274 -25.75 -21.49 11.11
C LYS A 274 -26.30 -22.93 11.04
N SER A 275 -26.44 -23.49 9.84
CA SER A 275 -27.01 -24.82 9.59
C SER A 275 -25.98 -25.96 9.67
N SER A 276 -24.73 -25.70 9.28
CA SER A 276 -23.72 -26.74 9.06
C SER A 276 -22.58 -26.72 10.09
N GLY A 277 -22.62 -25.80 11.05
CA GLY A 277 -21.59 -25.65 12.08
C GLY A 277 -20.32 -24.97 11.56
N ARG A 278 -19.19 -25.24 12.22
CA ARG A 278 -17.89 -24.66 11.89
C ARG A 278 -17.06 -25.64 11.08
N MET A 279 -16.64 -25.22 9.89
CA MET A 279 -15.81 -26.00 8.99
C MET A 279 -14.48 -25.29 8.77
N SER A 280 -13.41 -26.08 8.65
CA SER A 280 -12.09 -25.60 8.29
C SER A 280 -11.55 -26.40 7.11
N LEU A 281 -11.32 -25.72 5.99
CA LEU A 281 -10.91 -26.31 4.72
C LEU A 281 -9.49 -25.82 4.41
N PRO A 282 -8.45 -26.67 4.57
CA PRO A 282 -7.12 -26.33 4.09
C PRO A 282 -7.11 -26.38 2.55
N VAL A 283 -6.50 -25.38 1.94
CA VAL A 283 -6.34 -25.24 0.50
C VAL A 283 -4.88 -24.91 0.21
N GLU A 284 -4.19 -25.84 -0.45
CA GLU A 284 -2.83 -25.66 -0.94
C GLU A 284 -2.86 -25.60 -2.47
N ILE A 285 -2.15 -24.63 -3.05
CA ILE A 285 -2.00 -24.48 -4.49
C ILE A 285 -0.53 -24.26 -4.79
N SER A 286 0.03 -25.01 -5.73
CA SER A 286 1.35 -24.76 -6.28
C SER A 286 1.40 -25.07 -7.76
N GLY A 287 2.13 -24.28 -8.54
CA GLY A 287 2.28 -24.50 -9.97
C GLY A 287 2.97 -23.35 -10.66
N ASP A 288 3.10 -23.46 -11.98
CA ASP A 288 3.71 -22.45 -12.83
C ASP A 288 2.65 -21.80 -13.71
N ILE A 289 2.68 -20.46 -13.76
CA ILE A 289 1.78 -19.67 -14.59
C ILE A 289 2.59 -18.99 -15.69
N PHE A 290 2.19 -19.19 -16.94
CA PHE A 290 2.82 -18.65 -18.13
C PHE A 290 1.87 -17.63 -18.79
N PRO A 291 1.95 -16.34 -18.43
CA PRO A 291 1.10 -15.32 -19.02
C PRO A 291 1.66 -14.85 -20.37
N GLU A 292 0.89 -15.05 -21.44
CA GLU A 292 1.10 -14.42 -22.75
C GLU A 292 0.20 -13.19 -22.87
N LEU A 293 0.62 -12.08 -22.23
CA LEU A 293 -0.16 -10.84 -22.15
C LEU A 293 -0.55 -10.27 -23.51
N ASP A 294 0.36 -10.36 -24.51
CA ASP A 294 0.10 -9.89 -25.88
C ASP A 294 -1.06 -10.65 -26.55
N LYS A 295 -1.22 -11.94 -26.22
CA LYS A 295 -2.29 -12.79 -26.75
C LYS A 295 -3.47 -12.92 -25.81
N LYS A 296 -3.42 -12.26 -24.64
CA LYS A 296 -4.39 -12.40 -23.53
C LYS A 296 -4.64 -13.86 -23.13
N LYS A 297 -3.59 -14.68 -23.18
CA LYS A 297 -3.62 -16.09 -22.84
C LYS A 297 -2.84 -16.33 -21.55
N ILE A 298 -3.31 -17.26 -20.74
CA ILE A 298 -2.61 -17.72 -19.55
C ILE A 298 -2.59 -19.24 -19.62
N SER A 299 -1.41 -19.84 -19.77
CA SER A 299 -1.25 -21.26 -19.53
C SER A 299 -0.78 -21.51 -18.12
N VAL A 300 -1.19 -22.66 -17.61
CA VAL A 300 -0.87 -23.15 -16.28
C VAL A 300 -0.34 -24.55 -16.47
N GLU A 301 0.86 -24.79 -15.95
CA GLU A 301 1.49 -26.11 -15.99
C GLU A 301 1.89 -26.54 -14.58
N ARG A 302 1.88 -27.86 -14.36
CA ARG A 302 2.25 -28.50 -13.10
C ARG A 302 1.46 -27.95 -11.91
N MET A 303 0.22 -27.51 -12.12
CA MET A 303 -0.58 -26.95 -11.04
C MET A 303 -1.21 -28.07 -10.23
N THR A 304 -0.78 -28.16 -8.98
CA THR A 304 -1.35 -29.06 -7.99
C THR A 304 -2.18 -28.23 -7.02
N ALA A 305 -3.46 -28.54 -6.92
CA ALA A 305 -4.36 -27.97 -5.92
C ALA A 305 -4.81 -29.08 -4.95
N ARG A 306 -4.66 -28.86 -3.65
CA ARG A 306 -5.15 -29.77 -2.62
C ARG A 306 -6.18 -29.05 -1.79
N ILE A 307 -7.42 -29.54 -1.80
CA ILE A 307 -8.53 -29.02 -1.01
C ILE A 307 -8.92 -30.12 -0.04
N ALA A 308 -8.62 -29.93 1.25
CA ALA A 308 -8.76 -30.97 2.27
C ALA A 308 -8.04 -32.27 1.85
N THR A 309 -8.78 -33.36 1.63
CA THR A 309 -8.24 -34.66 1.19
C THR A 309 -8.26 -34.84 -0.32
N ILE A 310 -8.79 -33.88 -1.08
CA ILE A 310 -8.93 -33.96 -2.53
C ILE A 310 -7.69 -33.33 -3.16
N GLY A 311 -6.90 -34.15 -3.88
CA GLY A 311 -5.81 -33.67 -4.72
C GLY A 311 -6.28 -33.53 -6.17
N LEU A 312 -5.99 -32.40 -6.78
CA LEU A 312 -6.27 -32.07 -8.17
C LEU A 312 -4.94 -31.72 -8.84
N ASN A 313 -4.66 -32.35 -9.97
CA ASN A 313 -3.59 -31.94 -10.87
C ASN A 313 -4.26 -31.32 -12.09
N VAL A 314 -3.87 -30.09 -12.42
CA VAL A 314 -4.47 -29.30 -13.48
C VAL A 314 -3.35 -28.76 -14.36
N ASP A 315 -3.41 -29.10 -15.64
CA ASP A 315 -2.65 -28.44 -16.70
C ASP A 315 -3.68 -27.87 -17.67
N GLY A 316 -3.56 -26.60 -18.04
CA GLY A 316 -4.59 -25.97 -18.85
C GLY A 316 -4.21 -24.61 -19.39
N GLU A 317 -4.92 -24.18 -20.41
CA GLU A 317 -4.78 -22.85 -21.02
C GLU A 317 -6.12 -22.13 -20.89
N ALA A 318 -6.08 -20.87 -20.43
CA ALA A 318 -7.22 -19.97 -20.39
C ALA A 318 -6.99 -18.83 -21.38
N ASP A 319 -7.89 -18.70 -22.36
CA ASP A 319 -7.87 -17.63 -23.37
C ASP A 319 -8.89 -16.54 -23.01
N PHE A 320 -8.40 -15.35 -22.68
CA PHE A 320 -9.21 -14.17 -22.33
C PHE A 320 -9.37 -13.19 -23.50
N SER A 321 -9.02 -13.59 -24.73
CA SER A 321 -9.23 -12.78 -25.94
C SER A 321 -10.70 -12.67 -26.37
N GLY A 322 -11.60 -13.41 -25.71
CA GLY A 322 -13.05 -13.34 -25.93
C GLY A 322 -13.56 -14.21 -27.10
N ARG A 323 -12.73 -15.10 -27.66
CA ARG A 323 -13.12 -15.94 -28.81
C ARG A 323 -13.53 -17.37 -28.48
N ASN A 324 -13.21 -17.90 -27.29
CA ASN A 324 -13.81 -19.09 -26.65
C ASN A 324 -13.04 -19.37 -25.35
N ILE A 325 -13.73 -19.47 -24.21
CA ILE A 325 -13.10 -19.97 -22.98
C ILE A 325 -13.11 -21.50 -23.07
N HIS A 326 -11.97 -22.11 -23.41
CA HIS A 326 -11.81 -23.56 -23.36
C HIS A 326 -10.91 -23.91 -22.18
N ILE A 327 -11.49 -24.38 -21.08
CA ILE A 327 -10.72 -25.06 -20.03
C ILE A 327 -10.53 -26.49 -20.50
N LYS A 328 -9.32 -26.85 -20.96
CA LYS A 328 -8.93 -28.25 -21.12
C LYS A 328 -8.49 -28.72 -19.73
N ALA A 329 -9.31 -29.58 -19.12
CA ALA A 329 -9.01 -30.26 -17.87
C ALA A 329 -8.58 -31.71 -18.15
#